data_AF-A0A0L8MRV4-F1
#
_entry.id   AF-A0A0L8MRV4-F1
#
_cell.length_a   1.000
_cell.length_b   1.000
_cell.length_c   1.000
_cell.angle_alpha   90.00
_cell.angle_beta   90.00
_cell.angle_gamma   90.00
#
_symmetry.space_group_name_H-M   'P 1'
#
loop_
_entity.id
_entity.type
_entity.pdbx_description
1 polymer ?
#
loop_
_entity_poly.entity_id
_entity_poly.type
_entity_poly.pdbx_seq_one_letter_code
_entity_poly.pdbx_strand_id
1 'polypeptide(L)'
;DAVEAHGTGTTLGDPIEAQAILATYGQNRTPDHPLHLGSLKSNIGHSQAAAGVGGVIKMVKAMQHGILPRTLHVDAPSPHVDWSSGAVSLLTEATPWPETDRPRRSAVSSFGISGTNAHVVLEQAPAAEPAEPREPVSAGLVPWVVSGRGTDGLRARAGQLRRLAAEAGTEGGFGPEHLDIGHSLATTRAALADRAVVLAEDPAALVAGLDALARGESAPQLVSGDPGRANASPGIAFLFTGQGSQRPGMSRELYATHPVFARALDDVCARMDVHLGRSLKELILAEEGSEQAALLDRTQYTQPALFAVEVALFRLVEHYGLTPDVVVGHSVGELSAAHVAGVFSLDDACTLVAARGRLMQTAPTGGAMISIEATETEIRDTLPTHHGHL
;
A
#
# COMPACT_ATOMS: atom_id res chain seq x y z
N ASP A 1 8.00 36.88 10.88
CA ASP A 1 9.45 36.58 10.91
C ASP A 1 10.12 36.98 9.62
N ALA A 2 9.54 36.62 8.48
CA ALA A 2 10.08 37.01 7.18
C ALA A 2 9.01 37.49 6.19
N VAL A 3 9.41 38.27 5.19
CA VAL A 3 8.62 38.60 4.00
C VAL A 3 9.37 38.14 2.76
N GLU A 4 8.69 37.32 1.96
CA GLU A 4 9.02 37.06 0.57
C GLU A 4 8.36 38.15 -0.27
N ALA A 5 9.18 39.12 -0.68
CA ALA A 5 8.74 40.31 -1.38
C ALA A 5 8.28 40.03 -2.81
N HIS A 6 7.52 40.97 -3.37
CA HIS A 6 7.33 41.05 -4.80
C HIS A 6 8.68 41.27 -5.49
N GLY A 7 9.53 42.16 -4.98
CA GLY A 7 10.98 42.24 -5.19
C GLY A 7 11.41 41.96 -6.62
N THR A 8 10.99 42.84 -7.54
CA THR A 8 11.21 42.68 -8.99
C THR A 8 12.55 43.22 -9.47
N GLY A 9 13.31 43.88 -8.60
CA GLY A 9 14.60 44.47 -8.97
C GLY A 9 14.43 45.79 -9.72
N THR A 10 13.26 46.45 -9.59
CA THR A 10 12.99 47.69 -10.33
C THR A 10 13.42 48.91 -9.52
N THR A 11 14.04 49.88 -10.20
CA THR A 11 14.55 51.11 -9.55
C THR A 11 13.46 51.88 -8.79
N LEU A 12 12.22 51.83 -9.29
CA LEU A 12 11.08 52.51 -8.66
C LEU A 12 10.30 51.61 -7.69
N GLY A 13 10.05 50.36 -8.05
CA GLY A 13 9.17 49.48 -7.28
C GLY A 13 9.81 48.98 -5.99
N ASP A 14 11.09 48.63 -6.01
CA ASP A 14 11.77 48.05 -4.84
C ASP A 14 11.79 49.04 -3.66
N PRO A 15 12.09 50.35 -3.84
CA PRO A 15 11.98 51.31 -2.75
C PRO A 15 10.55 51.48 -2.20
N ILE A 16 9.53 51.49 -3.08
CA ILE A 16 8.12 51.62 -2.67
C ILE A 16 7.70 50.43 -1.81
N GLU A 17 8.06 49.21 -2.23
CA GLU A 17 7.75 47.99 -1.48
C GLU A 17 8.50 47.96 -0.14
N ALA A 18 9.80 48.25 -0.14
CA ALA A 18 10.59 48.25 1.09
C ALA A 18 10.06 49.27 2.11
N GLN A 19 9.69 50.47 1.66
CA GLN A 19 9.08 51.49 2.52
C GLN A 19 7.74 51.02 3.10
N ALA A 20 6.88 50.37 2.31
CA ALA A 20 5.62 49.83 2.81
C ALA A 20 5.85 48.75 3.89
N ILE A 21 6.86 47.90 3.70
CA ILE A 21 7.25 46.87 4.67
C ILE A 21 7.83 47.51 5.94
N LEU A 22 8.71 48.50 5.83
CA LEU A 22 9.27 49.25 6.95
C LEU A 22 8.18 49.96 7.77
N ALA A 23 7.23 50.60 7.10
CA ALA A 23 6.12 51.33 7.73
C ALA A 23 5.09 50.41 8.41
N THR A 24 5.09 49.12 8.09
CA THR A 24 4.17 48.13 8.67
C THR A 24 4.94 47.15 9.54
N TYR A 25 5.48 46.09 8.95
CA TYR A 25 6.19 45.02 9.64
C TYR A 25 7.49 45.49 10.30
N GLY A 26 8.14 46.55 9.80
CA GLY A 26 9.36 47.10 10.41
C GLY A 26 9.12 47.87 11.71
N GLN A 27 7.87 48.19 12.04
CA GLN A 27 7.50 48.91 13.26
C GLN A 27 7.31 47.96 14.45
N ASN A 28 7.47 48.48 15.67
CA ASN A 28 7.31 47.72 16.93
C ASN A 28 8.19 46.46 17.00
N ARG A 29 9.40 46.53 16.43
CA ARG A 29 10.41 45.47 16.44
C ARG A 29 11.73 45.99 16.99
N THR A 30 12.50 45.10 17.60
CA THR A 30 13.86 45.39 18.04
C THR A 30 14.88 45.03 16.95
N PRO A 31 16.07 45.66 16.94
CA PRO A 31 17.15 45.28 16.02
C PRO A 31 17.61 43.82 16.14
N ASP A 32 17.43 43.20 17.32
CA ASP A 32 17.76 41.79 17.57
C ASP A 32 16.70 40.82 16.98
N HIS A 33 15.50 41.32 16.68
CA HIS A 33 14.41 40.56 16.09
C HIS A 33 13.82 41.28 14.86
N PRO A 34 14.65 41.58 13.85
CA PRO A 34 14.19 42.30 12.67
C PRO A 34 13.23 41.42 11.86
N LEU A 35 12.46 42.05 10.99
CA LEU A 35 11.81 41.32 9.91
C LEU A 35 12.85 40.95 8.85
N HIS A 36 12.95 39.68 8.49
CA HIS A 36 13.81 39.26 7.39
C HIS A 36 13.13 39.50 6.04
N LEU A 37 13.87 40.00 5.06
CA LEU A 37 13.36 40.37 3.74
C LEU A 37 14.19 39.71 2.63
N GLY A 38 13.50 39.08 1.66
CA GLY A 38 14.16 38.54 0.46
C GLY A 38 13.17 38.31 -0.69
N SER A 39 13.69 37.88 -1.84
CA SER A 39 12.88 37.55 -3.02
C SER A 39 13.46 36.35 -3.78
N LEU A 40 12.64 35.34 -4.07
CA LEU A 40 12.94 34.19 -4.92
C LEU A 40 13.33 34.62 -6.34
N LYS A 41 12.87 35.78 -6.80
CA LYS A 41 13.16 36.29 -8.15
C LYS A 41 14.64 36.53 -8.36
N SER A 42 15.40 36.78 -7.30
CA SER A 42 16.86 36.86 -7.36
C SER A 42 17.53 35.54 -7.77
N ASN A 43 16.86 34.39 -7.58
CA ASN A 43 17.39 33.07 -7.94
C ASN A 43 16.93 32.58 -9.31
N ILE A 44 15.65 32.80 -9.66
CA ILE A 44 15.02 32.20 -10.85
C ILE A 44 14.42 33.22 -11.82
N GLY A 45 14.59 34.52 -11.57
CA GLY A 45 13.93 35.58 -12.31
C GLY A 45 12.43 35.71 -12.00
N HIS A 46 11.75 36.57 -12.76
CA HIS A 46 10.31 36.78 -12.59
C HIS A 46 9.50 35.78 -13.43
N SER A 47 8.96 34.73 -12.78
CA SER A 47 8.12 33.70 -13.40
C SER A 47 6.68 34.14 -13.73
N GLN A 48 6.49 35.44 -13.97
CA GLN A 48 5.20 36.08 -14.31
C GLN A 48 4.05 35.60 -13.41
N ALA A 49 3.02 34.97 -13.98
CA ALA A 49 1.85 34.49 -13.27
C ALA A 49 2.17 33.48 -12.14
N ALA A 50 3.30 32.76 -12.24
CA ALA A 50 3.74 31.81 -11.21
C ALA A 50 4.59 32.45 -10.10
N ALA A 51 4.83 33.76 -10.14
CA ALA A 51 5.73 34.43 -9.19
C ALA A 51 5.23 34.35 -7.74
N GLY A 52 3.93 34.56 -7.52
CA GLY A 52 3.34 34.51 -6.18
C GLY A 52 3.44 33.11 -5.57
N VAL A 53 2.99 32.08 -6.30
CA VAL A 53 3.05 30.69 -5.83
C VAL A 53 4.49 30.18 -5.67
N GLY A 54 5.43 30.65 -6.49
CA GLY A 54 6.85 30.38 -6.29
C GLY A 54 7.35 30.88 -4.93
N GLY A 55 6.97 32.11 -4.55
CA GLY A 55 7.26 32.66 -3.23
C GLY A 55 6.65 31.84 -2.09
N VAL A 56 5.40 31.37 -2.25
CA VAL A 56 4.76 30.46 -1.29
C VAL A 56 5.54 29.16 -1.15
N ILE A 57 5.94 28.52 -2.26
CA ILE A 57 6.73 27.28 -2.24
C ILE A 57 8.06 27.49 -1.52
N LYS A 58 8.78 28.59 -1.80
CA LYS A 58 10.02 28.95 -1.09
C LYS A 58 9.78 29.04 0.42
N MET A 59 8.75 29.75 0.85
CA MET A 59 8.50 29.97 2.28
C MET A 59 8.02 28.71 3.00
N VAL A 60 7.20 27.86 2.35
CA VAL A 60 6.84 26.54 2.90
C VAL A 60 8.08 25.67 3.08
N LYS A 61 8.99 25.64 2.09
CA LYS A 61 10.26 24.91 2.20
C LYS A 61 11.16 25.49 3.29
N ALA A 62 11.26 26.82 3.39
CA ALA A 62 12.01 27.49 4.45
C ALA A 62 11.51 27.10 5.86
N MET A 63 10.18 27.02 6.05
CA MET A 63 9.59 26.55 7.31
C MET A 63 9.88 25.08 7.60
N GLN A 64 9.79 24.20 6.59
CA GLN A 64 10.08 22.76 6.71
C GLN A 64 11.54 22.50 7.09
N HIS A 65 12.47 23.30 6.53
CA HIS A 65 13.90 23.14 6.79
C HIS A 65 14.43 24.01 7.94
N GLY A 66 13.61 24.89 8.52
CA GLY A 66 14.03 25.80 9.59
C GLY A 66 15.13 26.78 9.18
N ILE A 67 15.19 27.18 7.91
CA ILE A 67 16.23 28.06 7.35
C ILE A 67 15.58 29.06 6.40
N LEU A 68 15.94 30.33 6.52
CA LEU A 68 15.63 31.39 5.55
C LEU A 68 16.73 31.45 4.48
N PRO A 69 16.44 31.10 3.20
CA PRO A 69 17.45 31.14 2.15
C PRO A 69 17.83 32.57 1.77
N ARG A 70 19.11 32.78 1.42
CA ARG A 70 19.61 34.09 0.99
C ARG A 70 18.92 34.61 -0.27
N THR A 71 18.71 35.91 -0.34
CA THR A 71 18.40 36.66 -1.57
C THR A 71 19.72 37.02 -2.26
N LEU A 72 19.77 36.88 -3.59
CA LEU A 72 20.99 37.14 -4.38
C LEU A 72 21.05 38.60 -4.85
N HIS A 73 22.23 39.00 -5.32
CA HIS A 73 22.51 40.30 -5.95
C HIS A 73 22.32 41.52 -5.04
N VAL A 74 22.53 41.34 -3.73
CA VAL A 74 22.58 42.42 -2.75
C VAL A 74 24.03 42.65 -2.34
N ASP A 75 24.76 43.45 -3.13
CA ASP A 75 26.11 43.90 -2.76
C ASP A 75 26.04 45.00 -1.70
N ALA A 76 25.07 45.91 -1.82
CA ALA A 76 24.70 46.90 -0.82
C ALA A 76 23.18 47.14 -0.86
N PRO A 77 22.51 47.43 0.27
CA PRO A 77 21.12 47.84 0.29
C PRO A 77 20.88 49.09 -0.57
N SER A 78 19.71 49.20 -1.20
CA SER A 78 19.37 50.36 -2.05
C SER A 78 19.47 51.67 -1.26
N PRO A 79 20.16 52.71 -1.79
CA PRO A 79 20.27 54.02 -1.12
C PRO A 79 18.96 54.83 -1.17
N HIS A 80 17.97 54.38 -1.94
CA HIS A 80 16.65 55.02 -2.05
C HIS A 80 15.67 54.57 -0.95
N VAL A 81 16.14 53.78 0.01
CA VAL A 81 15.35 53.28 1.15
C VAL A 81 16.06 53.71 2.44
N ASP A 82 15.33 54.34 3.34
CA ASP A 82 15.81 54.59 4.70
C ASP A 82 15.66 53.32 5.56
N TRP A 83 16.65 52.43 5.48
CA TRP A 83 16.69 51.19 6.25
C TRP A 83 16.76 51.41 7.77
N SER A 84 17.03 52.63 8.24
CA SER A 84 17.06 52.96 9.66
C SER A 84 15.67 53.27 10.24
N SER A 85 14.66 53.46 9.38
CA SER A 85 13.28 53.82 9.77
C SER A 85 12.46 52.67 10.40
N GLY A 86 12.99 51.45 10.39
CA GLY A 86 12.35 50.27 10.98
C GLY A 86 13.29 49.07 11.01
N ALA A 87 12.97 48.06 11.81
CA ALA A 87 13.81 46.88 11.96
C ALA A 87 13.51 45.84 10.86
N VAL A 88 14.10 46.03 9.68
CA VAL A 88 14.05 45.10 8.55
C VAL A 88 15.48 44.77 8.11
N SER A 89 15.77 43.48 7.91
CA SER A 89 17.09 42.99 7.50
C SER A 89 16.99 42.19 6.20
N LEU A 90 17.80 42.55 5.21
CA LEU A 90 17.91 41.79 3.95
C LEU A 90 18.60 40.45 4.21
N LEU A 91 18.07 39.37 3.64
CA LEU A 91 18.65 38.03 3.73
C LEU A 91 19.88 37.87 2.82
N THR A 92 20.97 38.56 3.11
CA THR A 92 22.23 38.48 2.32
C THR A 92 22.94 37.12 2.49
N GLU A 93 22.64 36.40 3.57
CA GLU A 93 23.11 35.05 3.86
C GLU A 93 21.97 34.11 4.28
N ALA A 94 22.22 32.80 4.18
CA ALA A 94 21.26 31.81 4.64
C ALA A 94 21.22 31.85 6.17
N THR A 95 20.05 32.17 6.73
CA THR A 95 19.90 32.44 8.16
C THR A 95 19.06 31.34 8.81
N PRO A 96 19.48 30.73 9.93
CA PRO A 96 18.62 29.83 10.69
C PRO A 96 17.31 30.50 11.07
N TRP A 97 16.20 29.78 10.95
CA TRP A 97 14.89 30.22 11.41
C TRP A 97 14.57 29.45 12.69
N PRO A 98 14.96 29.95 13.87
CA PRO A 98 14.89 29.16 15.10
C PRO A 98 13.47 28.73 15.44
N GLU A 99 13.35 27.60 16.13
CA GLU A 99 12.10 27.22 16.79
C GLU A 99 11.93 28.08 18.04
N THR A 100 10.69 28.51 18.27
CA THR A 100 10.28 29.33 19.41
C THR A 100 8.94 28.82 19.91
N ASP A 101 8.44 29.32 21.04
CA ASP A 101 7.12 28.96 21.59
C ASP A 101 5.92 29.40 20.72
N ARG A 102 6.18 30.03 19.57
CA ARG A 102 5.19 30.44 18.58
C ARG A 102 5.51 29.84 17.21
N PRO A 103 4.49 29.56 16.38
CA PRO A 103 4.72 29.04 15.04
C PRO A 103 5.48 30.07 14.19
N ARG A 104 6.36 29.57 13.33
CA ARG A 104 7.03 30.40 12.33
C ARG A 104 5.98 31.03 11.41
N ARG A 105 6.10 32.33 11.15
CA ARG A 105 5.20 33.06 10.24
C ARG A 105 5.95 33.89 9.22
N SER A 106 5.52 33.81 7.97
CA SER A 106 6.01 34.69 6.90
C SER A 106 4.87 35.24 6.07
N ALA A 107 5.14 36.31 5.33
CA ALA A 107 4.21 36.78 4.32
C ALA A 107 4.82 36.72 2.90
N VAL A 108 3.96 36.60 1.89
CA VAL A 108 4.32 36.61 0.47
C VAL A 108 3.55 37.73 -0.22
N SER A 109 4.27 38.64 -0.87
CA SER A 109 3.70 39.76 -1.63
C SER A 109 3.77 39.51 -3.14
N SER A 110 2.73 39.90 -3.88
CA SER A 110 2.75 39.95 -5.33
C SER A 110 1.90 41.10 -5.86
N PHE A 111 2.49 41.99 -6.64
CA PHE A 111 1.86 43.21 -7.14
C PHE A 111 1.78 43.17 -8.67
N GLY A 112 0.57 43.10 -9.20
CA GLY A 112 0.34 43.04 -10.64
C GLY A 112 0.49 44.41 -11.29
N ILE A 113 1.00 44.45 -12.52
CA ILE A 113 1.14 45.69 -13.29
C ILE A 113 -0.21 46.40 -13.54
N SER A 114 -1.33 45.68 -13.46
CA SER A 114 -2.69 46.24 -13.52
C SER A 114 -3.09 47.03 -12.27
N GLY A 115 -2.27 47.03 -11.23
CA GLY A 115 -2.56 47.64 -9.92
C GLY A 115 -3.22 46.70 -8.91
N THR A 116 -3.44 45.42 -9.26
CA THR A 116 -4.00 44.44 -8.33
C THR A 116 -2.92 43.88 -7.42
N ASN A 117 -3.10 44.05 -6.11
CA ASN A 117 -2.14 43.63 -5.10
C ASN A 117 -2.63 42.43 -4.31
N ALA A 118 -1.74 41.48 -4.02
CA ALA A 118 -2.00 40.35 -3.15
C ALA A 118 -0.91 40.24 -2.07
N HIS A 119 -1.32 39.93 -0.86
CA HIS A 119 -0.45 39.68 0.28
C HIS A 119 -1.01 38.51 1.09
N VAL A 120 -0.24 37.44 1.23
CA VAL A 120 -0.68 36.21 1.92
C VAL A 120 0.22 35.98 3.12
N VAL A 121 -0.37 35.69 4.28
CA VAL A 121 0.36 35.28 5.48
C VAL A 121 0.33 33.75 5.59
N LEU A 122 1.49 33.16 5.80
CA LEU A 122 1.71 31.73 5.99
C LEU A 122 2.14 31.47 7.42
N GLU A 123 1.64 30.36 7.99
CA GLU A 123 1.99 29.89 9.32
C GLU A 123 2.48 28.45 9.22
N GLN A 124 3.47 28.11 10.04
CA GLN A 124 3.97 26.75 10.20
C GLN A 124 2.83 25.79 10.55
N ALA A 125 2.82 24.62 9.93
CA ALA A 125 1.87 23.57 10.30
C ALA A 125 2.03 23.19 11.79
N PRO A 126 0.94 22.80 12.48
CA PRO A 126 1.03 22.26 13.83
C PRO A 126 2.06 21.12 13.89
N ALA A 127 2.77 21.01 15.02
CA ALA A 127 3.66 19.88 15.24
C ALA A 127 2.85 18.58 15.11
N ALA A 128 3.37 17.62 14.34
CA ALA A 128 2.81 16.28 14.33
C ALA A 128 2.96 15.69 15.74
N GLU A 129 1.95 14.95 16.20
CA GLU A 129 2.10 14.18 17.43
C GLU A 129 3.28 13.22 17.29
N PRO A 130 4.09 13.03 18.35
CA PRO A 130 5.19 12.07 18.32
C PRO A 130 4.65 10.72 17.88
N ALA A 131 5.16 10.19 16.77
CA ALA A 131 4.81 8.85 16.35
C ALA A 131 5.21 7.87 17.46
N GLU A 132 4.31 6.98 17.86
CA GLU A 132 4.64 5.92 18.81
C GLU A 132 5.82 5.09 18.27
N PRO A 133 6.73 4.61 19.14
CA PRO A 133 7.81 3.73 18.73
C PRO A 133 7.24 2.55 17.96
N ARG A 134 7.58 2.44 16.68
CA ARG A 134 7.12 1.33 15.84
C ARG A 134 7.80 0.06 16.31
N GLU A 135 7.01 -0.95 16.63
CA GLU A 135 7.55 -2.28 16.86
C GLU A 135 8.24 -2.78 15.58
N PRO A 136 9.36 -3.51 15.69
CA PRO A 136 10.00 -4.14 14.54
C PRO A 136 9.00 -5.09 13.87
N VAL A 137 8.52 -4.71 12.69
CA VAL A 137 7.71 -5.60 11.87
C VAL A 137 8.67 -6.51 11.13
N SER A 138 8.70 -7.79 11.49
CA SER A 138 9.27 -8.82 10.62
C SER A 138 8.35 -8.98 9.42
N ALA A 139 8.52 -8.10 8.44
CA ALA A 139 7.77 -8.22 7.20
C ALA A 139 8.29 -9.45 6.46
N GLY A 140 7.40 -10.42 6.21
CA GLY A 140 7.67 -11.49 5.26
C GLY A 140 7.64 -10.91 3.84
N LEU A 141 6.74 -11.39 3.00
CA LEU A 141 6.57 -10.86 1.65
C LEU A 141 5.98 -9.44 1.66
N VAL A 142 6.69 -8.46 1.06
CA VAL A 142 6.23 -7.07 0.91
C VAL A 142 5.94 -6.78 -0.57
N PRO A 143 4.68 -6.53 -0.95
CA PRO A 143 4.33 -6.18 -2.32
C PRO A 143 4.61 -4.70 -2.60
N TRP A 144 5.42 -4.40 -3.61
CA TRP A 144 5.55 -3.05 -4.18
C TRP A 144 4.76 -2.97 -5.48
N VAL A 145 3.59 -2.33 -5.41
CA VAL A 145 2.71 -2.10 -6.56
C VAL A 145 3.22 -0.92 -7.37
N VAL A 146 3.43 -1.13 -8.66
CA VAL A 146 3.92 -0.11 -9.60
C VAL A 146 2.90 0.04 -10.71
N SER A 147 2.51 1.28 -11.00
CA SER A 147 1.72 1.58 -12.20
C SER A 147 2.28 2.77 -12.96
N GLY A 148 2.03 2.77 -14.27
CA GLY A 148 2.50 3.79 -15.19
C GLY A 148 1.51 3.97 -16.33
N ARG A 149 1.73 5.02 -17.13
CA ARG A 149 1.00 5.23 -18.39
C ARG A 149 1.93 4.83 -19.53
N GLY A 150 1.61 3.72 -20.18
CA GLY A 150 2.47 3.05 -21.14
C GLY A 150 3.66 2.34 -20.49
N THR A 151 4.31 1.49 -21.29
CA THR A 151 5.51 0.73 -20.88
C THR A 151 6.64 1.62 -20.39
N ASP A 152 6.87 2.76 -21.05
CA ASP A 152 7.94 3.68 -20.69
C ASP A 152 7.67 4.38 -19.37
N GLY A 153 6.41 4.76 -19.11
CA GLY A 153 6.00 5.33 -17.83
C GLY A 153 6.17 4.33 -16.68
N LEU A 154 5.82 3.07 -16.91
CA LEU A 154 6.01 2.00 -15.92
C LEU A 154 7.50 1.76 -15.61
N ARG A 155 8.34 1.69 -16.65
CA ARG A 155 9.79 1.53 -16.52
C ARG A 155 10.45 2.71 -15.81
N ALA A 156 10.08 3.94 -16.17
CA ALA A 156 10.58 5.14 -15.51
C ALA A 156 10.21 5.15 -14.02
N ARG A 157 8.99 4.70 -13.67
CA ARG A 157 8.56 4.59 -12.29
C ARG A 157 9.35 3.54 -11.52
N ALA A 158 9.62 2.38 -12.12
CA ALA A 158 10.48 1.35 -11.53
C ALA A 158 11.89 1.90 -11.22
N GLY A 159 12.49 2.64 -12.15
CA GLY A 159 13.79 3.28 -11.93
C GLY A 159 13.81 4.34 -10.81
N GLN A 160 12.72 5.09 -10.63
CA GLN A 160 12.57 6.01 -9.49
C GLN A 160 12.47 5.26 -8.17
N LEU A 161 11.67 4.20 -8.12
CA LEU A 161 11.50 3.37 -6.93
C LEU A 161 12.77 2.62 -6.56
N ARG A 162 13.57 2.20 -7.55
CA ARG A 162 14.87 1.57 -7.30
C ARG A 162 15.87 2.52 -6.63
N ARG A 163 15.81 3.83 -6.93
CA ARG A 163 16.64 4.83 -6.22
C ARG A 163 16.17 4.97 -4.78
N LEU A 164 14.86 5.09 -4.58
CA LEU A 164 14.27 5.22 -3.25
C LEU A 164 14.54 3.97 -2.37
N ALA A 165 14.46 2.77 -2.95
CA ALA A 165 14.78 1.52 -2.27
C ALA A 165 16.26 1.43 -1.85
N ALA A 166 17.17 2.05 -2.60
CA ALA A 166 18.59 2.06 -2.25
C ALA A 166 18.96 3.14 -1.23
N GLU A 167 18.15 4.18 -1.10
CA GLU A 167 18.26 5.19 -0.06
C GLU A 167 17.65 4.71 1.27
N ALA A 168 16.72 3.74 1.21
CA ALA A 168 16.11 3.15 2.38
C ALA A 168 17.10 2.27 3.15
N GLY A 169 17.22 2.46 4.47
CA GLY A 169 18.18 1.73 5.29
C GLY A 169 17.96 0.20 5.27
N THR A 170 19.01 -0.58 5.03
CA THR A 170 18.95 -2.05 4.85
C THR A 170 19.69 -2.82 5.95
N GLU A 171 19.53 -2.46 7.23
CA GLU A 171 20.19 -3.14 8.37
C GLU A 171 19.73 -4.62 8.54
N GLY A 172 20.08 -5.49 7.59
CA GLY A 172 19.81 -6.93 7.61
C GLY A 172 18.47 -7.37 7.01
N GLY A 173 17.63 -6.45 6.51
CA GLY A 173 16.31 -6.78 5.94
C GLY A 173 15.48 -5.55 5.62
N PHE A 174 14.16 -5.73 5.49
CA PHE A 174 13.24 -4.60 5.31
C PHE A 174 13.17 -3.71 6.56
N GLY A 175 13.58 -2.45 6.40
CA GLY A 175 13.33 -1.40 7.39
C GLY A 175 11.95 -0.76 7.27
N PRO A 176 11.52 0.07 8.25
CA PRO A 176 10.23 0.75 8.25
C PRO A 176 9.94 1.57 6.97
N GLU A 177 10.98 2.18 6.39
CA GLU A 177 10.86 2.96 5.15
C GLU A 177 10.39 2.10 3.98
N HIS A 178 10.82 0.84 3.89
CA HIS A 178 10.38 -0.07 2.83
C HIS A 178 8.88 -0.37 2.93
N LEU A 179 8.38 -0.51 4.16
CA LEU A 179 6.97 -0.76 4.45
C LEU A 179 6.14 0.49 4.18
N ASP A 180 6.62 1.67 4.61
CA ASP A 180 5.96 2.95 4.36
C ASP A 180 5.85 3.24 2.86
N ILE A 181 6.88 2.90 2.08
CA ILE A 181 6.86 3.01 0.61
C ILE A 181 5.85 2.03 0.02
N GLY A 182 5.91 0.74 0.38
CA GLY A 182 4.98 -0.28 -0.11
C GLY A 182 3.52 0.08 0.18
N HIS A 183 3.24 0.51 1.42
CA HIS A 183 1.93 1.00 1.83
C HIS A 183 1.51 2.22 1.00
N SER A 184 2.37 3.23 0.88
CA SER A 184 2.09 4.43 0.09
C SER A 184 1.80 4.12 -1.37
N LEU A 185 2.52 3.16 -1.97
CA LEU A 185 2.28 2.71 -3.34
C LEU A 185 0.89 2.09 -3.49
N ALA A 186 0.44 1.31 -2.50
CA ALA A 186 -0.86 0.65 -2.54
C ALA A 186 -2.04 1.60 -2.27
N THR A 187 -1.88 2.62 -1.41
CA THR A 187 -3.01 3.40 -0.89
C THR A 187 -3.06 4.85 -1.36
N THR A 188 -1.95 5.42 -1.86
CA THR A 188 -1.85 6.87 -2.15
C THR A 188 -1.50 7.19 -3.60
N ARG A 189 -1.38 6.19 -4.47
CA ARG A 189 -1.08 6.37 -5.90
C ARG A 189 -2.26 5.91 -6.75
N ALA A 190 -2.51 6.63 -7.84
CA ALA A 190 -3.49 6.20 -8.82
C ALA A 190 -3.09 4.85 -9.44
N ALA A 191 -4.04 3.93 -9.57
CA ALA A 191 -3.83 2.63 -10.22
C ALA A 191 -4.00 2.74 -11.74
N LEU A 192 -2.93 3.13 -12.45
CA LEU A 192 -2.93 3.29 -13.92
C LEU A 192 -3.00 1.95 -14.67
N ALA A 193 -3.23 1.96 -15.98
CA ALA A 193 -3.52 0.75 -16.76
C ALA A 193 -2.33 -0.24 -16.85
N ASP A 194 -1.12 0.27 -17.07
CA ASP A 194 0.10 -0.54 -17.08
C ASP A 194 0.55 -0.76 -15.65
N ARG A 195 0.53 -2.01 -15.20
CA ARG A 195 0.75 -2.38 -13.79
C ARG A 195 1.76 -3.51 -13.68
N ALA A 196 2.53 -3.49 -12.61
CA ALA A 196 3.33 -4.60 -12.16
C ALA A 196 3.39 -4.62 -10.63
N VAL A 197 3.68 -5.78 -10.06
CA VAL A 197 3.91 -5.95 -8.62
C VAL A 197 5.25 -6.65 -8.45
N VAL A 198 6.12 -6.06 -7.63
CA VAL A 198 7.35 -6.74 -7.16
C VAL A 198 7.04 -7.35 -5.79
N LEU A 199 7.14 -8.67 -5.70
CA LEU A 199 6.89 -9.47 -4.50
C LEU A 199 8.23 -9.90 -3.89
N ALA A 200 8.71 -9.18 -2.88
CA ALA A 200 10.03 -9.41 -2.31
C ALA A 200 9.97 -9.69 -0.81
N GLU A 201 10.83 -10.59 -0.33
CA GLU A 201 11.00 -10.91 1.10
C GLU A 201 12.22 -10.20 1.70
N ASP A 202 13.08 -9.63 0.85
CA ASP A 202 14.24 -8.87 1.26
C ASP A 202 14.53 -7.71 0.29
N PRO A 203 15.33 -6.71 0.72
CA PRO A 203 15.68 -5.56 -0.11
C PRO A 203 16.42 -5.92 -1.41
N ALA A 204 17.23 -6.98 -1.44
CA ALA A 204 17.98 -7.37 -2.63
C ALA A 204 17.04 -7.93 -3.72
N ALA A 205 16.09 -8.79 -3.33
CA ALA A 205 15.04 -9.29 -4.21
C ALA A 205 14.17 -8.14 -4.75
N LEU A 206 13.84 -7.16 -3.91
CA LEU A 206 13.10 -5.97 -4.29
C LEU A 206 13.84 -5.16 -5.36
N VAL A 207 15.12 -4.83 -5.12
CA VAL A 207 15.96 -4.09 -6.07
C VAL A 207 16.08 -4.85 -7.39
N ALA A 208 16.33 -6.16 -7.34
CA ALA A 208 16.42 -7.00 -8.54
C ALA A 208 15.11 -6.99 -9.36
N GLY A 209 13.96 -7.02 -8.68
CA GLY A 209 12.65 -6.97 -9.35
C GLY A 209 12.37 -5.61 -9.99
N LEU A 210 12.76 -4.53 -9.32
CA LEU A 210 12.64 -3.16 -9.86
C LEU A 210 13.59 -2.93 -11.04
N ASP A 211 14.82 -3.45 -10.98
CA ASP A 211 15.77 -3.38 -12.09
C ASP A 211 15.26 -4.17 -13.30
N ALA A 212 14.74 -5.39 -13.10
CA ALA A 212 14.12 -6.18 -14.17
C ALA A 212 12.93 -5.43 -14.80
N LEU A 213 12.03 -4.87 -13.98
CA LEU A 213 10.90 -4.08 -14.46
C LEU A 213 11.36 -2.84 -15.25
N ALA A 214 12.38 -2.13 -14.76
CA ALA A 214 12.93 -0.94 -15.44
C ALA A 214 13.54 -1.28 -16.81
N ARG A 215 14.16 -2.46 -16.95
CA ARG A 215 14.70 -2.96 -18.22
C ARG A 215 13.64 -3.63 -19.11
N GLY A 216 12.45 -3.92 -18.57
CA GLY A 216 11.41 -4.67 -19.27
C GLY A 216 11.71 -6.16 -19.39
N GLU A 217 12.46 -6.70 -18.44
CA GLU A 217 12.80 -8.11 -18.31
C GLU A 217 11.83 -8.82 -17.35
N SER A 218 11.75 -10.15 -17.42
CA SER A 218 11.03 -10.96 -16.44
C SER A 218 11.92 -11.33 -15.26
N ALA A 219 11.35 -11.45 -14.08
CA ALA A 219 12.03 -11.94 -12.88
C ALA A 219 11.06 -12.77 -12.02
N PRO A 220 11.54 -13.74 -11.22
CA PRO A 220 10.67 -14.59 -10.38
C PRO A 220 9.75 -13.81 -9.43
N GLN A 221 10.27 -12.71 -8.87
CA GLN A 221 9.57 -11.80 -7.97
C GLN A 221 8.70 -10.75 -8.68
N LEU A 222 8.68 -10.71 -10.02
CA LEU A 222 8.01 -9.68 -10.80
C LEU A 222 6.77 -10.25 -11.50
N VAL A 223 5.60 -9.75 -11.11
CA VAL A 223 4.33 -10.05 -11.77
C VAL A 223 3.91 -8.83 -12.58
N SER A 224 3.86 -8.96 -13.91
CA SER A 224 3.41 -7.90 -14.82
C SER A 224 1.97 -8.14 -15.26
N GLY A 225 1.14 -7.10 -15.23
CA GLY A 225 -0.21 -7.13 -15.77
C GLY A 225 -0.20 -7.01 -17.30
N ASP A 226 -1.20 -7.62 -17.94
CA ASP A 226 -1.48 -7.43 -19.37
C ASP A 226 -2.36 -6.18 -19.58
N PRO A 227 -1.84 -5.10 -20.20
CA PRO A 227 -2.60 -3.88 -20.43
C PRO A 227 -3.87 -4.12 -21.26
N GLY A 228 -3.87 -5.12 -22.15
CA GLY A 228 -5.01 -5.47 -22.99
C GLY A 228 -6.17 -6.08 -22.20
N ARG A 229 -5.89 -6.69 -21.04
CA ARG A 229 -6.90 -7.24 -20.13
C ARG A 229 -7.40 -6.24 -19.09
N ALA A 230 -6.69 -5.14 -18.87
CA ALA A 230 -7.05 -4.14 -17.84
C ALA A 230 -8.40 -3.42 -18.10
N ASN A 231 -8.87 -3.41 -19.35
CA ASN A 231 -10.17 -2.83 -19.74
C ASN A 231 -11.33 -3.82 -19.71
N ALA A 232 -11.06 -5.12 -19.53
CA ALA A 232 -12.09 -6.08 -19.16
C ALA A 232 -12.08 -6.15 -17.63
N SER A 233 -13.23 -5.97 -16.99
CA SER A 233 -13.45 -6.53 -15.65
C SER A 233 -14.01 -7.93 -15.87
N PRO A 234 -13.16 -8.97 -16.11
CA PRO A 234 -13.69 -10.32 -16.09
C PRO A 234 -14.23 -10.56 -14.68
N GLY A 235 -15.41 -11.17 -14.60
CA GLY A 235 -15.92 -11.62 -13.32
C GLY A 235 -14.92 -12.58 -12.66
N ILE A 236 -14.84 -12.55 -11.34
CA ILE A 236 -13.97 -13.39 -10.54
C ILE A 236 -14.74 -14.67 -10.17
N ALA A 237 -14.19 -15.83 -10.53
CA ALA A 237 -14.73 -17.12 -10.11
C ALA A 237 -13.86 -17.72 -9.00
N PHE A 238 -14.48 -18.12 -7.89
CA PHE A 238 -13.80 -18.92 -6.85
C PHE A 238 -14.15 -20.40 -7.02
N LEU A 239 -13.10 -21.22 -7.08
CA LEU A 239 -13.19 -22.67 -7.32
C LEU A 239 -12.83 -23.43 -6.05
N PHE A 240 -13.78 -24.20 -5.53
CA PHE A 240 -13.63 -25.02 -4.33
C PHE A 240 -13.28 -26.45 -4.71
N THR A 241 -12.20 -26.99 -4.15
CA THR A 241 -11.62 -28.26 -4.56
C THR A 241 -12.42 -29.46 -4.06
N GLY A 242 -12.23 -30.59 -4.73
CA GLY A 242 -12.72 -31.89 -4.25
C GLY A 242 -11.75 -32.55 -3.28
N GLN A 243 -12.09 -33.77 -2.86
CA GLN A 243 -11.17 -34.63 -2.13
C GLN A 243 -9.94 -34.98 -2.99
N GLY A 244 -8.76 -34.98 -2.39
CA GLY A 244 -7.47 -35.21 -3.07
C GLY A 244 -6.47 -34.06 -2.95
N SER A 245 -6.91 -32.88 -2.50
CA SER A 245 -6.06 -31.71 -2.26
C SER A 245 -5.46 -31.65 -0.85
N GLN A 246 -5.89 -32.55 0.06
CA GLN A 246 -5.40 -32.57 1.43
C GLN A 246 -3.92 -32.97 1.48
N ARG A 247 -3.18 -32.33 2.39
CA ARG A 247 -1.83 -32.74 2.77
C ARG A 247 -1.59 -32.46 4.25
N PRO A 248 -0.69 -33.20 4.93
CA PRO A 248 -0.27 -32.85 6.28
C PRO A 248 0.22 -31.40 6.37
N GLY A 249 -0.15 -30.70 7.45
CA GLY A 249 0.26 -29.33 7.70
C GLY A 249 -0.24 -28.29 6.69
N MET A 250 -1.28 -28.57 5.89
CA MET A 250 -1.77 -27.68 4.82
C MET A 250 -2.16 -26.27 5.24
N SER A 251 -2.32 -26.00 6.54
CA SER A 251 -2.74 -24.70 7.07
C SER A 251 -1.83 -24.13 8.16
N ARG A 252 -0.69 -24.77 8.48
CA ARG A 252 0.16 -24.36 9.62
C ARG A 252 0.67 -22.92 9.50
N GLU A 253 1.22 -22.58 8.34
CA GLU A 253 1.80 -21.26 8.11
C GLU A 253 0.73 -20.16 8.14
N LEU A 254 -0.37 -20.35 7.41
CA LEU A 254 -1.48 -19.40 7.40
C LEU A 254 -2.11 -19.23 8.78
N TYR A 255 -2.28 -20.31 9.54
CA TYR A 255 -2.78 -20.24 10.90
C TYR A 255 -1.86 -19.44 11.83
N ALA A 256 -0.54 -19.60 11.69
CA ALA A 256 0.43 -18.87 12.51
C ALA A 256 0.56 -17.38 12.14
N THR A 257 0.34 -17.03 10.87
CA THR A 257 0.68 -15.70 10.33
C THR A 257 -0.53 -14.82 10.03
N HIS A 258 -1.74 -15.39 9.86
CA HIS A 258 -2.93 -14.66 9.45
C HIS A 258 -4.07 -14.83 10.46
N PRO A 259 -4.26 -13.88 11.40
CA PRO A 259 -5.29 -13.98 12.44
C PRO A 259 -6.72 -14.14 11.92
N VAL A 260 -7.03 -13.59 10.73
CA VAL A 260 -8.36 -13.76 10.09
C VAL A 260 -8.59 -15.20 9.67
N PHE A 261 -7.59 -15.82 9.02
CA PHE A 261 -7.64 -17.22 8.64
C PHE A 261 -7.73 -18.12 9.88
N ALA A 262 -6.91 -17.86 10.90
CA ALA A 262 -6.87 -18.65 12.13
C ALA A 262 -8.23 -18.66 12.85
N ARG A 263 -8.85 -17.48 13.02
CA ARG A 263 -10.19 -17.37 13.61
C ARG A 263 -11.26 -18.11 12.80
N ALA A 264 -11.25 -17.94 11.48
CA ALA A 264 -12.20 -18.63 10.62
C ALA A 264 -12.04 -20.17 10.69
N LEU A 265 -10.78 -20.66 10.73
CA LEU A 265 -10.51 -22.09 10.87
C LEU A 265 -10.97 -22.62 12.23
N ASP A 266 -10.67 -21.88 13.31
CA ASP A 266 -11.11 -22.22 14.68
C ASP A 266 -12.63 -22.32 14.78
N ASP A 267 -13.34 -21.33 14.22
CA ASP A 267 -14.80 -21.26 14.23
C ASP A 267 -15.47 -22.44 13.51
N VAL A 268 -14.90 -22.89 12.39
CA VAL A 268 -15.42 -24.05 11.65
C VAL A 268 -15.05 -25.35 12.37
N CYS A 269 -13.81 -25.48 12.84
CA CYS A 269 -13.37 -26.68 13.57
C CYS A 269 -14.20 -26.89 14.84
N ALA A 270 -14.45 -25.85 15.63
CA ALA A 270 -15.23 -25.96 16.87
C ALA A 270 -16.63 -26.54 16.64
N ARG A 271 -17.29 -26.17 15.53
CA ARG A 271 -18.60 -26.72 15.14
C ARG A 271 -18.49 -28.15 14.62
N MET A 272 -17.44 -28.43 13.85
CA MET A 272 -17.21 -29.75 13.28
C MET A 272 -16.86 -30.80 14.33
N ASP A 273 -16.13 -30.41 15.38
CA ASP A 273 -15.68 -31.28 16.47
C ASP A 273 -16.88 -31.92 17.20
N VAL A 274 -18.03 -31.23 17.26
CA VAL A 274 -19.30 -31.75 17.80
C VAL A 274 -19.77 -33.01 17.04
N HIS A 275 -19.54 -33.05 15.72
CA HIS A 275 -19.96 -34.17 14.87
C HIS A 275 -18.89 -35.26 14.76
N LEU A 276 -17.62 -34.92 14.95
CA LEU A 276 -16.48 -35.83 14.77
C LEU A 276 -16.04 -36.50 16.08
N GLY A 277 -16.40 -35.94 17.23
CA GLY A 277 -16.01 -36.47 18.55
C GLY A 277 -14.52 -36.32 18.87
N ARG A 278 -13.81 -35.46 18.13
CA ARG A 278 -12.38 -35.17 18.31
C ARG A 278 -12.04 -33.83 17.66
N SER A 279 -10.86 -33.29 17.95
CA SER A 279 -10.40 -32.06 17.32
C SER A 279 -9.99 -32.26 15.86
N LEU A 280 -10.70 -31.61 14.94
CA LEU A 280 -10.33 -31.52 13.54
C LEU A 280 -9.11 -30.63 13.34
N LYS A 281 -8.98 -29.57 14.14
CA LYS A 281 -7.82 -28.65 14.07
C LYS A 281 -6.50 -29.38 14.31
N GLU A 282 -6.47 -30.27 15.31
CA GLU A 282 -5.29 -31.09 15.58
C GLU A 282 -4.89 -31.96 14.38
N LEU A 283 -5.86 -32.42 13.58
CA LEU A 283 -5.59 -33.18 12.36
C LEU A 283 -5.02 -32.28 11.26
N ILE A 284 -5.65 -31.12 11.01
CA ILE A 284 -5.25 -30.17 9.96
C ILE A 284 -3.83 -29.63 10.20
N LEU A 285 -3.49 -29.35 11.46
CA LEU A 285 -2.20 -28.79 11.85
C LEU A 285 -1.15 -29.85 12.20
N ALA A 286 -1.49 -31.13 12.12
CA ALA A 286 -0.61 -32.23 12.47
C ALA A 286 0.71 -32.20 11.69
N GLU A 287 1.79 -32.62 12.35
CA GLU A 287 3.08 -32.81 11.71
C GLU A 287 3.05 -33.97 10.71
N GLU A 288 3.73 -33.77 9.58
CA GLU A 288 3.89 -34.82 8.58
C GLU A 288 4.55 -36.06 9.20
N GLY A 289 4.00 -37.24 8.89
CA GLY A 289 4.44 -38.51 9.47
C GLY A 289 3.86 -38.84 10.86
N SER A 290 3.10 -37.95 11.49
CA SER A 290 2.40 -38.26 12.74
C SER A 290 1.19 -39.19 12.53
N GLU A 291 0.79 -39.93 13.57
CA GLU A 291 -0.43 -40.75 13.54
C GLU A 291 -1.69 -39.91 13.30
N GLN A 292 -1.71 -38.67 13.81
CA GLN A 292 -2.77 -37.70 13.59
C GLN A 292 -2.84 -37.29 12.11
N ALA A 293 -1.71 -37.00 11.47
CA ALA A 293 -1.68 -36.64 10.06
C ALA A 293 -2.21 -37.77 9.17
N ALA A 294 -1.89 -39.03 9.48
CA ALA A 294 -2.39 -40.19 8.73
C ALA A 294 -3.92 -40.35 8.77
N LEU A 295 -4.59 -39.73 9.76
CA LEU A 295 -6.05 -39.75 9.84
C LEU A 295 -6.70 -38.82 8.80
N LEU A 296 -5.97 -37.82 8.29
CA LEU A 296 -6.49 -36.93 7.23
C LEU A 296 -6.82 -37.67 5.93
N ASP A 297 -6.26 -38.87 5.70
CA ASP A 297 -6.57 -39.69 4.51
C ASP A 297 -7.85 -40.51 4.66
N ARG A 298 -8.46 -40.53 5.84
CA ARG A 298 -9.77 -41.15 6.03
C ARG A 298 -10.85 -40.15 5.62
N THR A 299 -11.68 -40.50 4.64
CA THR A 299 -12.76 -39.68 4.08
C THR A 299 -13.63 -38.98 5.16
N GLN A 300 -13.89 -39.65 6.29
CA GLN A 300 -14.64 -39.05 7.42
C GLN A 300 -13.99 -37.81 8.04
N TYR A 301 -12.67 -37.64 7.88
CA TYR A 301 -11.90 -36.49 8.34
C TYR A 301 -11.44 -35.62 7.17
N THR A 302 -11.14 -36.21 6.01
CA THR A 302 -10.71 -35.48 4.82
C THR A 302 -11.74 -34.45 4.39
N GLN A 303 -13.02 -34.84 4.28
CA GLN A 303 -14.06 -33.93 3.79
C GLN A 303 -14.31 -32.76 4.74
N PRO A 304 -14.48 -32.97 6.06
CA PRO A 304 -14.52 -31.88 7.03
C PRO A 304 -13.29 -30.98 7.01
N ALA A 305 -12.09 -31.55 6.89
CA ALA A 305 -10.84 -30.78 6.86
C ALA A 305 -10.77 -29.85 5.65
N LEU A 306 -11.10 -30.36 4.45
CA LEU A 306 -11.12 -29.57 3.23
C LEU A 306 -12.16 -28.45 3.31
N PHE A 307 -13.38 -28.74 3.77
CA PHE A 307 -14.40 -27.71 4.00
C PHE A 307 -13.91 -26.61 4.95
N ALA A 308 -13.32 -26.98 6.08
CA ALA A 308 -12.82 -26.01 7.06
C ALA A 308 -11.71 -25.11 6.49
N VAL A 309 -10.75 -25.70 5.78
CA VAL A 309 -9.65 -24.95 5.16
C VAL A 309 -10.14 -24.06 4.04
N GLU A 310 -11.02 -24.55 3.17
CA GLU A 310 -11.58 -23.76 2.06
C GLU A 310 -12.42 -22.57 2.54
N VAL A 311 -13.24 -22.75 3.58
CA VAL A 311 -13.98 -21.64 4.19
C VAL A 311 -13.04 -20.64 4.84
N ALA A 312 -11.99 -21.10 5.54
CA ALA A 312 -10.99 -20.20 6.14
C ALA A 312 -10.19 -19.43 5.07
N LEU A 313 -9.81 -20.09 3.97
CA LEU A 313 -9.19 -19.44 2.81
C LEU A 313 -10.11 -18.38 2.23
N PHE A 314 -11.39 -18.72 2.00
CA PHE A 314 -12.39 -17.77 1.50
C PHE A 314 -12.45 -16.50 2.36
N ARG A 315 -12.56 -16.64 3.69
CA ARG A 315 -12.60 -15.50 4.62
C ARG A 315 -11.32 -14.67 4.58
N LEU A 316 -10.16 -15.28 4.34
CA LEU A 316 -8.91 -14.56 4.18
C LEU A 316 -8.91 -13.71 2.90
N VAL A 317 -9.33 -14.28 1.75
CA VAL A 317 -9.35 -13.53 0.49
C VAL A 317 -10.43 -12.44 0.50
N GLU A 318 -11.57 -12.70 1.14
CA GLU A 318 -12.64 -11.72 1.39
C GLU A 318 -12.15 -10.54 2.23
N HIS A 319 -11.33 -10.81 3.26
CA HIS A 319 -10.72 -9.76 4.09
C HIS A 319 -9.79 -8.83 3.29
N TYR A 320 -9.13 -9.35 2.25
CA TYR A 320 -8.35 -8.53 1.31
C TYR A 320 -9.21 -7.78 0.28
N GLY A 321 -10.53 -7.87 0.37
CA GLY A 321 -11.48 -7.12 -0.46
C GLY A 321 -11.84 -7.80 -1.78
N LEU A 322 -11.48 -9.07 -1.98
CA LEU A 322 -11.93 -9.81 -3.17
C LEU A 322 -13.29 -10.45 -2.89
N THR A 323 -14.24 -10.20 -3.81
CA THR A 323 -15.56 -10.83 -3.80
C THR A 323 -15.75 -11.58 -5.12
N PRO A 324 -16.12 -12.87 -5.11
CA PRO A 324 -16.39 -13.60 -6.34
C PRO A 324 -17.73 -13.21 -6.95
N ASP A 325 -17.80 -13.15 -8.27
CA ASP A 325 -19.04 -13.07 -9.04
C ASP A 325 -19.71 -14.44 -9.18
N VAL A 326 -18.89 -15.50 -9.18
CA VAL A 326 -19.35 -16.89 -9.30
C VAL A 326 -18.55 -17.77 -8.35
N VAL A 327 -19.24 -18.71 -7.70
CA VAL A 327 -18.59 -19.80 -6.96
C VAL A 327 -18.95 -21.13 -7.60
N VAL A 328 -17.97 -22.02 -7.71
CA VAL A 328 -18.16 -23.39 -8.19
C VAL A 328 -17.35 -24.31 -7.31
N GLY A 329 -17.91 -25.46 -6.97
CA GLY A 329 -17.19 -26.48 -6.21
C GLY A 329 -17.16 -27.80 -6.96
N HIS A 330 -16.20 -28.65 -6.60
CA HIS A 330 -16.14 -30.02 -7.11
C HIS A 330 -16.47 -31.01 -5.98
N SER A 331 -17.61 -31.70 -6.07
CA SER A 331 -18.03 -32.71 -5.08
C SER A 331 -18.14 -32.12 -3.65
N VAL A 332 -17.23 -32.44 -2.72
CA VAL A 332 -17.24 -31.84 -1.38
C VAL A 332 -17.10 -30.31 -1.43
N GLY A 333 -16.34 -29.79 -2.39
CA GLY A 333 -16.18 -28.35 -2.59
C GLY A 333 -17.48 -27.63 -2.95
N GLU A 334 -18.50 -28.33 -3.50
CA GLU A 334 -19.81 -27.70 -3.72
C GLU A 334 -20.48 -27.30 -2.41
N LEU A 335 -20.21 -28.04 -1.32
CA LEU A 335 -20.73 -27.71 0.01
C LEU A 335 -20.03 -26.46 0.58
N SER A 336 -18.73 -26.32 0.35
CA SER A 336 -17.98 -25.09 0.64
C SER A 336 -18.54 -23.91 -0.15
N ALA A 337 -18.71 -24.07 -1.48
CA ALA A 337 -19.26 -23.07 -2.37
C ALA A 337 -20.69 -22.64 -1.95
N ALA A 338 -21.56 -23.60 -1.65
CA ALA A 338 -22.92 -23.33 -1.20
C ALA A 338 -22.95 -22.57 0.14
N HIS A 339 -22.07 -22.92 1.08
CA HIS A 339 -21.95 -22.19 2.34
C HIS A 339 -21.50 -20.74 2.12
N VAL A 340 -20.42 -20.52 1.35
CA VAL A 340 -19.91 -19.15 1.14
C VAL A 340 -20.87 -18.28 0.31
N ALA A 341 -21.70 -18.90 -0.54
CA ALA A 341 -22.79 -18.23 -1.25
C ALA A 341 -24.01 -17.94 -0.37
N GLY A 342 -24.01 -18.38 0.90
CA GLY A 342 -25.11 -18.14 1.84
C GLY A 342 -26.29 -19.10 1.72
N VAL A 343 -26.17 -20.20 0.97
CA VAL A 343 -27.23 -21.23 0.85
C VAL A 343 -27.40 -21.99 2.18
N PHE A 344 -26.28 -22.29 2.85
CA PHE A 344 -26.27 -22.97 4.14
C PHE A 344 -25.69 -22.07 5.23
N SER A 345 -26.32 -22.11 6.41
CA SER A 345 -25.66 -21.67 7.64
C SER A 345 -24.40 -22.50 7.88
N LEU A 346 -23.46 -21.97 8.67
CA LEU A 346 -22.24 -22.73 8.96
C LEU A 346 -22.56 -24.03 9.73
N ASP A 347 -23.51 -24.00 10.65
CA ASP A 347 -23.90 -25.17 11.45
C ASP A 347 -24.55 -26.27 10.57
N ASP A 348 -25.41 -25.88 9.62
CA ASP A 348 -26.02 -26.83 8.68
C ASP A 348 -24.98 -27.42 7.72
N ALA A 349 -24.07 -26.59 7.21
CA ALA A 349 -22.98 -27.04 6.35
C ALA A 349 -22.05 -28.02 7.08
N CYS A 350 -21.66 -27.73 8.32
CA CYS A 350 -20.88 -28.64 9.17
C CYS A 350 -21.61 -29.97 9.38
N THR A 351 -22.90 -29.92 9.71
CA THR A 351 -23.73 -31.12 9.89
C THR A 351 -23.73 -32.00 8.63
N LEU A 352 -23.97 -31.38 7.46
CA LEU A 352 -24.04 -32.07 6.18
C LEU A 352 -22.70 -32.68 5.77
N VAL A 353 -21.61 -31.90 5.83
CA VAL A 353 -20.26 -32.35 5.46
C VAL A 353 -19.80 -33.48 6.37
N ALA A 354 -19.98 -33.36 7.68
CA ALA A 354 -19.60 -34.41 8.63
C ALA A 354 -20.41 -35.70 8.41
N ALA A 355 -21.73 -35.58 8.22
CA ALA A 355 -22.58 -36.73 7.94
C ALA A 355 -22.18 -37.42 6.63
N ARG A 356 -21.93 -36.66 5.56
CA ARG A 356 -21.48 -37.18 4.27
C ARG A 356 -20.15 -37.91 4.38
N GLY A 357 -19.15 -37.30 5.00
CA GLY A 357 -17.83 -37.91 5.20
C GLY A 357 -17.92 -39.23 5.97
N ARG A 358 -18.69 -39.24 7.07
CA ARG A 358 -18.93 -40.45 7.88
C ARG A 358 -19.62 -41.55 7.08
N LEU A 359 -20.71 -41.23 6.37
CA LEU A 359 -21.46 -42.23 5.59
C LEU A 359 -20.61 -42.79 4.45
N MET A 360 -19.87 -41.95 3.73
CA MET A 360 -18.97 -42.42 2.67
C MET A 360 -17.85 -43.31 3.21
N GLN A 361 -17.35 -43.04 4.42
CA GLN A 361 -16.35 -43.89 5.07
C GLN A 361 -16.88 -45.30 5.39
N THR A 362 -18.20 -45.46 5.56
CA THR A 362 -18.84 -46.76 5.82
C THR A 362 -19.17 -47.57 4.58
N ALA A 363 -18.93 -47.01 3.38
CA ALA A 363 -19.19 -47.73 2.13
C ALA A 363 -18.35 -49.03 2.05
N PRO A 364 -18.86 -50.09 1.38
CA PRO A 364 -18.15 -51.35 1.25
C PRO A 364 -16.74 -51.18 0.68
N THR A 365 -15.79 -51.92 1.23
CA THR A 365 -14.43 -52.00 0.68
C THR A 365 -14.44 -52.73 -0.66
N GLY A 366 -13.56 -52.32 -1.59
CA GLY A 366 -13.42 -52.94 -2.91
C GLY A 366 -13.90 -52.06 -4.08
N GLY A 367 -14.51 -50.91 -3.79
CA GLY A 367 -14.71 -49.85 -4.79
C GLY A 367 -13.39 -49.14 -5.12
N ALA A 368 -13.25 -48.69 -6.36
CA ALA A 368 -12.13 -47.89 -6.83
C ALA A 368 -12.62 -46.75 -7.73
N MET A 369 -11.88 -45.65 -7.75
CA MET A 369 -12.06 -44.55 -8.71
C MET A 369 -10.77 -44.41 -9.51
N ILE A 370 -10.89 -44.19 -10.82
CA ILE A 370 -9.76 -44.02 -11.73
C ILE A 370 -9.97 -42.77 -12.58
N SER A 371 -8.90 -42.00 -12.78
CA SER A 371 -8.87 -40.91 -13.75
C SER A 371 -8.50 -41.49 -15.11
N ILE A 372 -9.32 -41.23 -16.13
CA ILE A 372 -9.11 -41.72 -17.49
C ILE A 372 -8.99 -40.52 -18.42
N GLU A 373 -7.93 -40.49 -19.22
CA GLU A 373 -7.75 -39.49 -20.28
C GLU A 373 -8.60 -39.85 -21.50
N ALA A 374 -9.91 -39.60 -21.38
CA ALA A 374 -10.89 -39.83 -22.44
C ALA A 374 -12.09 -38.89 -22.25
N THR A 375 -12.82 -38.62 -23.33
CA THR A 375 -14.09 -37.90 -23.27
C THR A 375 -15.20 -38.78 -22.67
N GLU A 376 -16.25 -38.14 -22.15
CA GLU A 376 -17.43 -38.85 -21.64
C GLU A 376 -18.03 -39.79 -22.70
N THR A 377 -18.09 -39.33 -23.96
CA THR A 377 -18.62 -40.10 -25.09
C THR A 377 -17.82 -41.37 -25.36
N GLU A 378 -16.49 -41.28 -25.35
CA GLU A 378 -15.61 -42.44 -25.59
C GLU A 378 -15.75 -43.51 -24.50
N ILE A 379 -15.95 -43.09 -23.24
CA ILE A 379 -16.07 -44.03 -22.11
C ILE A 379 -17.47 -44.62 -22.00
N ARG A 380 -18.52 -43.84 -22.28
CA ARG A 380 -19.92 -44.28 -22.10
C ARG A 380 -20.22 -45.62 -22.75
N ASP A 381 -19.73 -45.84 -23.96
CA ASP A 381 -20.00 -47.06 -24.73
C ASP A 381 -19.18 -48.27 -24.24
N THR A 382 -18.15 -48.03 -23.43
CA THR A 382 -17.32 -49.10 -22.82
C THR A 382 -17.79 -49.49 -21.42
N LEU A 383 -18.63 -48.66 -20.79
CA LEU A 383 -19.17 -48.97 -19.47
C LEU A 383 -20.16 -50.12 -19.58
N PRO A 384 -20.01 -51.18 -18.76
CA PRO A 384 -20.98 -52.26 -18.74
C PRO A 384 -22.36 -51.71 -18.36
N THR A 385 -23.41 -52.13 -19.08
CA THR A 385 -24.79 -51.88 -18.67
C THR A 385 -25.06 -52.58 -17.34
N HIS A 386 -24.99 -51.84 -16.24
CA HIS A 386 -25.35 -52.36 -14.93
C HIS A 386 -26.87 -52.53 -14.83
N HIS A 387 -27.33 -53.78 -14.76
CA HIS A 387 -28.74 -54.14 -14.53
C HIS A 387 -29.11 -54.24 -13.03
N GLY A 388 -28.25 -53.77 -12.14
CA GLY A 388 -28.48 -53.76 -10.69
C GLY A 388 -28.92 -52.39 -10.19
N HIS A 389 -29.87 -52.36 -9.26
CA HIS A 389 -30.36 -51.13 -8.63
C HIS A 389 -29.24 -50.41 -7.87
N LEU A 390 -29.12 -49.11 -8.12
CA LEU A 390 -28.37 -48.14 -7.32
C LEU A 390 -28.93 -48.06 -5.89
#